data_AF-A0A0K0DY21-F1
#
_entry.id   AF-A0A0K0DY21-F1
#
_cell.length_a   1.000
_cell.length_b   1.000
_cell.length_c   1.000
_cell.angle_alpha   90.00
_cell.angle_beta   90.00
_cell.angle_gamma   90.00
#
_symmetry.space_group_name_H-M   'P 1'
#
loop_
_entity.id
_entity.type
_entity.pdbx_description
1 polymer ?
#
loop_
_entity_poly.entity_id
_entity_poly.type
_entity_poly.pdbx_seq_one_letter_code
_entity_poly.pdbx_strand_id
1 'polypeptide(L)'
;MQTSNTISKMNRIIKQSFFVIRSRAKKRLSMGIARDSWHKRRATGGKRKPIHKKRKFELGRPNSNTKIGVKRVHLVRCRGGAIKHRALRLDNGSFAWASEGCTRKTRIVDTVYNASNNELVRTKSLVKGAIITIDAVPFRQWYESHYATPLGRKKGAAISAEDQAKFDKSTASEATQKKYSDRQKKAAIDPNVLEQFSSGRLLARISSRPGQSGRADGYILEGKELEFYLRKIRTKKAK
;
A
#
# COMPACT_ATOMS: atom_id res chain seq x y z
N MET A 1 39.94 39.45 51.05
CA MET A 1 39.71 38.86 49.72
C MET A 1 38.98 37.50 49.71
N GLN A 2 38.56 36.91 50.85
CA GLN A 2 37.90 35.60 50.84
C GLN A 2 36.36 35.63 50.73
N THR A 3 35.71 36.76 50.98
CA THR A 3 34.24 36.86 51.05
C THR A 3 33.53 36.88 49.68
N SER A 4 34.20 37.30 48.60
CA SER A 4 33.61 37.35 47.25
C SER A 4 33.43 35.97 46.61
N ASN A 5 34.29 35.00 46.94
CA ASN A 5 34.23 33.65 46.38
C ASN A 5 33.05 32.82 46.95
N THR A 6 32.63 33.07 48.18
CA THR A 6 31.49 32.39 48.82
C THR A 6 30.14 32.79 48.19
N ILE A 7 29.96 34.07 47.85
CA ILE A 7 28.72 34.57 47.23
C ILE A 7 28.57 34.02 45.79
N SER A 8 29.66 33.92 45.04
CA SER A 8 29.66 33.34 43.69
C SER A 8 29.29 31.85 43.70
N LYS A 9 29.80 31.07 44.67
CA LYS A 9 29.44 29.65 44.84
C LYS A 9 27.97 29.46 45.21
N MET A 10 27.41 30.26 46.14
CA MET A 10 25.99 30.18 46.48
C MET A 10 25.08 30.54 45.30
N ASN A 11 25.41 31.59 44.53
CA ASN A 11 24.64 31.95 43.34
C ASN A 11 24.69 30.88 42.24
N ARG A 12 25.80 30.13 42.11
CA ARG A 12 25.88 28.95 41.21
C ARG A 12 24.99 27.80 41.68
N ILE A 13 24.96 27.51 42.98
CA ILE A 13 24.14 26.43 43.56
C ILE A 13 22.66 26.76 43.46
N ILE A 14 22.25 28.02 43.68
CA ILE A 14 20.87 28.46 43.51
C ILE A 14 20.47 28.39 42.02
N LYS A 15 21.33 28.84 41.10
CA LYS A 15 21.06 28.72 39.65
C LYS A 15 20.99 27.26 39.16
N GLN A 16 21.84 26.37 39.66
CA GLN A 16 21.78 24.94 39.32
C GLN A 16 20.52 24.27 39.91
N SER A 17 20.15 24.60 41.14
CA SER A 17 18.93 24.09 41.77
C SER A 17 17.66 24.59 41.07
N PHE A 18 17.62 25.88 40.68
CA PHE A 18 16.49 26.43 39.93
C PHE A 18 16.37 25.85 38.52
N PHE A 19 17.49 25.52 37.88
CA PHE A 19 17.52 24.90 36.55
C PHE A 19 17.04 23.43 36.59
N VAL A 20 17.39 22.69 37.64
CA VAL A 20 16.94 21.29 37.83
C VAL A 20 15.47 21.20 38.25
N ILE A 21 14.95 22.18 39.01
CA ILE A 21 13.54 22.22 39.40
C ILE A 21 12.64 22.70 38.24
N ARG A 22 13.12 23.63 37.39
CA ARG A 22 12.39 24.03 36.17
C ARG A 22 12.43 23.00 35.05
N SER A 23 13.44 22.12 34.97
CA SER A 23 13.47 21.06 33.95
C SER A 23 12.51 19.89 34.24
N ARG A 24 12.12 19.70 35.51
CA ARG A 24 11.14 18.67 35.91
C ARG A 24 9.68 19.12 35.77
N ALA A 25 9.40 20.42 35.70
CA ALA A 25 8.03 20.98 35.70
C ALA A 25 7.36 21.14 34.31
N LYS A 26 7.98 20.64 33.22
CA LYS A 26 7.35 20.56 31.90
C LYS A 26 7.59 19.21 31.21
N LYS A 27 7.48 18.12 31.97
CA LYS A 27 6.99 16.87 31.37
C LYS A 27 5.51 17.11 31.03
N ARG A 28 5.23 17.87 29.96
CA ARG A 28 3.95 17.81 29.27
C ARG A 28 3.76 16.32 29.05
N LEU A 29 2.86 15.69 29.80
CA LEU A 29 2.35 14.36 29.47
C LEU A 29 2.03 14.48 27.99
N SER A 30 2.89 13.91 27.15
CA SER A 30 2.73 13.85 25.71
C SER A 30 1.51 12.96 25.53
N MET A 31 0.34 13.56 25.70
CA MET A 31 -0.91 12.87 25.62
C MET A 31 -1.05 12.51 24.16
N GLY A 32 -1.01 11.20 23.88
CA GLY A 32 -1.16 10.69 22.53
C GLY A 32 -2.41 11.22 21.83
N ILE A 33 -2.43 11.03 20.51
CA ILE A 33 -3.59 11.33 19.67
C ILE A 33 -4.80 10.60 20.29
N ALA A 34 -5.92 11.29 20.46
CA ALA A 34 -7.15 10.73 20.99
C ALA A 34 -8.22 10.70 19.90
N ARG A 35 -9.01 9.63 19.88
CA ARG A 35 -10.11 9.38 18.93
C ARG A 35 -11.47 9.63 19.57
N ASP A 36 -11.52 10.40 20.64
CA ASP A 36 -12.75 10.76 21.32
C ASP A 36 -13.57 11.79 20.52
N SER A 37 -14.86 11.91 20.82
CA SER A 37 -15.77 12.88 20.20
C SER A 37 -16.06 14.09 21.10
N TRP A 38 -15.70 14.04 22.39
CA TRP A 38 -16.05 15.06 23.37
C TRP A 38 -15.17 16.31 23.28
N HIS A 39 -13.96 16.21 22.70
CA HIS A 39 -13.16 17.40 22.39
C HIS A 39 -13.75 18.27 21.26
N LYS A 40 -14.72 17.74 20.49
CA LYS A 40 -15.39 18.46 19.39
C LYS A 40 -16.58 19.28 19.90
N ARG A 41 -17.06 20.22 19.08
CA ARG A 41 -18.26 21.05 19.36
C ARG A 41 -19.55 20.21 19.29
N ARG A 42 -20.62 20.72 19.89
CA ARG A 42 -21.99 20.19 19.71
C ARG A 42 -22.49 20.44 18.29
N ALA A 43 -23.58 19.78 17.90
CA ALA A 43 -24.28 20.06 16.64
C ALA A 43 -24.71 21.53 16.54
N THR A 44 -25.09 22.15 17.66
CA THR A 44 -25.41 23.58 17.78
C THR A 44 -24.20 24.52 17.69
N GLY A 45 -22.98 24.02 17.51
CA GLY A 45 -21.74 24.81 17.50
C GLY A 45 -21.16 25.16 18.88
N GLY A 46 -21.93 24.97 19.97
CA GLY A 46 -21.47 25.22 21.34
C GLY A 46 -20.26 24.37 21.74
N LYS A 47 -19.29 24.96 22.44
CA LYS A 47 -18.09 24.27 22.96
C LYS A 47 -18.48 23.32 24.10
N ARG A 48 -18.04 22.06 24.04
CA ARG A 48 -18.22 21.08 25.12
C ARG A 48 -17.11 21.26 26.17
N LYS A 49 -17.47 21.26 27.45
CA LYS A 49 -16.49 21.11 28.54
C LYS A 49 -16.10 19.64 28.64
N PRO A 50 -14.79 19.29 28.64
CA PRO A 50 -14.34 17.91 28.90
C PRO A 50 -14.85 17.40 30.24
N ILE A 51 -15.51 16.24 30.24
CA ILE A 51 -16.09 15.63 31.45
C ILE A 51 -15.11 14.73 32.20
N HIS A 52 -14.07 14.24 31.52
CA HIS A 52 -13.06 13.37 32.11
C HIS A 52 -11.72 13.49 31.37
N LYS A 53 -10.65 12.97 31.97
CA LYS A 53 -9.34 12.84 31.33
C LYS A 53 -9.38 11.79 30.21
N LYS A 54 -8.44 11.86 29.25
CA LYS A 54 -8.32 10.89 28.15
C LYS A 54 -8.25 9.44 28.65
N ARG A 55 -9.01 8.53 28.04
CA ARG A 55 -9.03 7.10 28.40
C ARG A 55 -8.15 6.28 27.46
N LYS A 56 -7.59 5.18 27.96
CA LYS A 56 -6.71 4.29 27.17
C LYS A 56 -7.40 3.71 25.93
N PHE A 57 -8.69 3.42 25.98
CA PHE A 57 -9.43 2.89 24.83
C PHE A 57 -9.66 3.93 23.72
N GLU A 58 -9.54 5.22 24.02
CA GLU A 58 -9.67 6.33 23.06
C GLU A 58 -8.36 6.59 22.31
N LEU A 59 -7.30 5.81 22.56
CA LEU A 59 -6.00 6.08 21.96
C LEU A 59 -6.05 5.99 20.41
N GLY A 60 -5.32 6.91 19.79
CA GLY A 60 -4.87 6.87 18.41
C GLY A 60 -3.37 6.57 18.36
N ARG A 61 -2.92 5.98 17.26
CA ARG A 61 -1.49 5.81 16.97
C ARG A 61 -1.15 6.62 15.72
N PRO A 62 0.12 6.99 15.50
CA PRO A 62 0.54 7.61 14.25
C PRO A 62 0.15 6.76 13.03
N ASN A 63 0.11 7.35 11.85
CA ASN A 63 -0.04 6.62 10.60
C ASN A 63 1.20 5.75 10.30
N SER A 64 1.04 4.75 9.43
CA SER A 64 2.14 3.87 9.01
C SER A 64 2.94 4.44 7.84
N ASN A 65 2.28 5.20 6.95
CA ASN A 65 2.83 5.76 5.71
C ASN A 65 3.68 4.74 4.93
N THR A 66 3.13 3.55 4.71
CA THR A 66 3.80 2.43 4.05
C THR A 66 4.35 2.87 2.70
N LYS A 67 5.64 2.65 2.46
CA LYS A 67 6.34 2.99 1.23
C LYS A 67 6.65 1.75 0.41
N ILE A 68 6.97 1.96 -0.87
CA ILE A 68 7.53 0.92 -1.72
C ILE A 68 8.97 0.67 -1.30
N GLY A 69 9.35 -0.59 -1.11
CA GLY A 69 10.72 -1.01 -0.78
C GLY A 69 10.77 -2.32 -0.01
N VAL A 70 11.98 -2.76 0.34
CA VAL A 70 12.22 -4.06 1.02
C VAL A 70 11.31 -4.21 2.24
N LYS A 71 10.60 -5.34 2.29
CA LYS A 71 9.56 -5.64 3.29
C LYS A 71 10.04 -5.34 4.72
N ARG A 72 9.38 -4.37 5.36
CA ARG A 72 9.56 -4.03 6.79
C ARG A 72 8.21 -3.86 7.45
N VAL A 73 7.88 -4.75 8.38
CA VAL A 73 6.59 -4.77 9.08
C VAL A 73 6.85 -4.83 10.59
N HIS A 74 6.28 -3.89 11.35
CA HIS A 74 6.36 -3.89 12.81
C HIS A 74 5.08 -4.44 13.42
N LEU A 75 5.22 -5.24 14.49
CA LEU A 75 4.10 -5.73 15.27
C LEU A 75 3.68 -4.69 16.30
N VAL A 76 2.37 -4.48 16.46
CA VAL A 76 1.81 -3.53 17.42
C VAL A 76 0.73 -4.21 18.24
N ARG A 77 0.98 -4.36 19.55
CA ARG A 77 -0.02 -4.87 20.52
C ARG A 77 -1.19 -3.90 20.65
N CYS A 78 -2.41 -4.43 20.53
CA CYS A 78 -3.67 -3.70 20.57
C CYS A 78 -4.52 -4.11 21.79
N ARG A 79 -5.74 -3.54 21.88
CA ARG A 79 -6.71 -3.87 22.93
C ARG A 79 -7.06 -5.36 22.85
N GLY A 80 -7.21 -6.00 24.02
CA GLY A 80 -7.54 -7.43 24.10
C GLY A 80 -6.38 -8.37 23.76
N GLY A 81 -5.14 -7.87 23.68
CA GLY A 81 -3.97 -8.71 23.36
C GLY A 81 -3.75 -8.97 21.87
N ALA A 82 -4.70 -8.58 21.00
CA ALA A 82 -4.55 -8.73 19.55
C ALA A 82 -3.32 -8.00 19.00
N ILE A 83 -2.73 -8.55 17.92
CA ILE A 83 -1.56 -7.98 17.23
C ILE A 83 -2.01 -7.39 15.90
N LYS A 84 -1.54 -6.18 15.58
CA LYS A 84 -1.66 -5.59 14.24
C LYS A 84 -0.30 -5.51 13.57
N HIS A 85 -0.29 -5.73 12.26
CA HIS A 85 0.92 -5.70 11.44
C HIS A 85 0.99 -4.36 10.73
N ARG A 86 1.97 -3.56 11.10
CA ARG A 86 2.13 -2.19 10.61
C ARG A 86 3.24 -2.18 9.55
N ALA A 87 2.85 -2.24 8.28
CA ALA A 87 3.83 -2.17 7.20
C ALA A 87 4.44 -0.77 7.10
N LEU A 88 5.77 -0.68 7.17
CA LEU A 88 6.52 0.54 6.89
C LEU A 88 7.01 0.54 5.44
N ARG A 89 7.40 -0.63 4.93
CA ARG A 89 7.82 -0.85 3.55
C ARG A 89 7.27 -2.17 3.03
N LEU A 90 6.77 -2.18 1.80
CA LEU A 90 6.35 -3.38 1.05
C LEU A 90 6.75 -3.23 -0.40
N ASP A 91 7.20 -4.33 -0.99
CA ASP A 91 7.62 -4.47 -2.39
C ASP A 91 6.71 -5.42 -3.16
N ASN A 92 6.08 -6.37 -2.48
CA ASN A 92 5.20 -7.37 -3.09
C ASN A 92 3.79 -7.35 -2.47
N GLY A 93 2.81 -7.80 -3.25
CA GLY A 93 1.43 -8.01 -2.83
C GLY A 93 0.80 -9.19 -3.58
N SER A 94 -0.32 -9.70 -3.06
CA SER A 94 -1.14 -10.70 -3.77
C SER A 94 -2.24 -9.99 -4.55
N PHE A 95 -2.22 -10.11 -5.87
CA PHE A 95 -3.19 -9.48 -6.75
C PHE A 95 -4.02 -10.53 -7.48
N ALA A 96 -5.33 -10.29 -7.57
CA ALA A 96 -6.26 -11.14 -8.29
C ALA A 96 -6.56 -10.56 -9.68
N TRP A 97 -6.52 -11.42 -10.69
CA TRP A 97 -7.11 -11.21 -12.01
C TRP A 97 -8.51 -11.84 -11.98
N ALA A 98 -9.53 -11.00 -11.91
CA ALA A 98 -10.89 -11.44 -11.57
C ALA A 98 -11.55 -12.22 -12.70
N SER A 99 -11.43 -11.74 -13.95
CA SER A 99 -11.97 -12.40 -15.15
C SER A 99 -11.46 -13.84 -15.33
N GLU A 100 -10.17 -14.04 -15.07
CA GLU A 100 -9.48 -15.31 -15.26
C GLU A 100 -9.46 -16.22 -14.01
N GLY A 101 -9.96 -15.74 -12.87
CA GLY A 101 -9.91 -16.48 -11.60
C GLY A 101 -8.49 -16.76 -11.09
N CYS A 102 -7.49 -15.98 -11.51
CA CYS A 102 -6.08 -16.20 -11.21
C CYS A 102 -5.58 -15.22 -10.15
N THR A 103 -4.91 -15.70 -9.11
CA THR A 103 -4.26 -14.84 -8.11
C THR A 103 -2.77 -15.12 -8.06
N ARG A 104 -1.94 -14.07 -8.15
CA ARG A 104 -0.48 -14.20 -8.11
C ARG A 104 0.14 -13.16 -7.20
N LYS A 105 1.24 -13.57 -6.55
CA LYS A 105 2.13 -12.64 -5.86
C LYS A 105 2.95 -11.90 -6.91
N THR A 106 2.83 -10.58 -6.95
CA THR A 106 3.57 -9.75 -7.89
C THR A 106 4.27 -8.61 -7.17
N ARG A 107 5.26 -8.03 -7.84
CA ARG A 107 5.99 -6.86 -7.34
C ARG A 107 5.18 -5.59 -7.64
N ILE A 108 5.09 -4.72 -6.65
CA ILE A 108 4.54 -3.37 -6.74
C ILE A 108 5.66 -2.47 -7.27
N VAL A 109 5.41 -1.81 -8.39
CA VAL A 109 6.39 -0.96 -9.07
C VAL A 109 6.25 0.48 -8.62
N ASP A 110 5.06 1.08 -8.79
CA ASP A 110 4.82 2.48 -8.44
C ASP A 110 3.37 2.74 -8.03
N THR A 111 3.13 3.87 -7.38
CA THR A 111 1.78 4.39 -7.11
C THR A 111 1.45 5.46 -8.14
N VAL A 112 0.41 5.25 -8.94
CA VAL A 112 0.09 6.13 -10.08
C VAL A 112 -1.05 7.08 -9.76
N TYR A 113 -2.06 6.62 -9.01
CA TYR A 113 -3.22 7.43 -8.68
C TYR A 113 -3.72 7.15 -7.26
N ASN A 114 -4.22 8.18 -6.59
CA ASN A 114 -4.85 8.08 -5.29
C ASN A 114 -6.05 9.02 -5.27
N ALA A 115 -7.23 8.47 -4.98
CA ALA A 115 -8.48 9.23 -4.97
C ALA A 115 -8.60 10.20 -3.79
N SER A 116 -7.91 9.93 -2.68
CA SER A 116 -8.06 10.72 -1.44
C SER A 116 -7.11 11.91 -1.38
N ASN A 117 -5.84 11.73 -1.76
CA ASN A 117 -4.86 12.80 -1.69
C ASN A 117 -3.73 12.59 -2.71
N ASN A 118 -3.47 13.60 -3.52
CA ASN A 118 -2.42 13.61 -4.54
C ASN A 118 -1.00 13.50 -3.96
N GLU A 119 -0.76 14.01 -2.76
CA GLU A 119 0.55 13.91 -2.08
C GLU A 119 0.96 12.46 -1.78
N LEU A 120 -0.02 11.56 -1.65
CA LEU A 120 0.24 10.14 -1.43
C LEU A 120 0.84 9.48 -2.69
N VAL A 121 0.56 10.01 -3.88
CA VAL A 121 1.17 9.56 -5.14
C VAL A 121 2.62 10.02 -5.19
N ARG A 122 2.88 11.33 -4.98
CA ARG A 122 4.22 11.92 -5.00
C ARG A 122 5.18 11.22 -4.02
N THR A 123 4.67 10.88 -2.84
CA THR A 123 5.46 10.21 -1.81
C THR A 123 5.43 8.67 -1.90
N LYS A 124 4.83 8.09 -2.94
CA LYS A 124 4.72 6.64 -3.18
C LYS A 124 4.17 5.86 -1.98
N SER A 125 3.07 6.35 -1.40
CA SER A 125 2.43 5.77 -0.22
C SER A 125 1.39 4.72 -0.58
N LEU A 126 1.56 3.50 -0.07
CA LEU A 126 0.64 2.39 -0.25
C LEU A 126 -0.51 2.46 0.76
N VAL A 127 -1.72 2.76 0.29
CA VAL A 127 -2.94 2.82 1.09
C VAL A 127 -4.08 2.09 0.38
N LYS A 128 -5.13 1.74 1.13
CA LYS A 128 -6.34 1.15 0.56
C LYS A 128 -6.93 2.08 -0.52
N GLY A 129 -7.24 1.54 -1.67
CA GLY A 129 -7.81 2.24 -2.82
C GLY A 129 -6.80 2.99 -3.67
N ALA A 130 -5.50 2.95 -3.35
CA ALA A 130 -4.47 3.45 -4.26
C ALA A 130 -4.41 2.59 -5.53
N ILE A 131 -4.25 3.25 -6.67
CA ILE A 131 -3.99 2.62 -7.95
C ILE A 131 -2.48 2.59 -8.15
N ILE A 132 -1.97 1.38 -8.35
CA ILE A 132 -0.56 1.06 -8.44
C ILE A 132 -0.28 0.34 -9.76
N THR A 133 0.96 0.39 -10.19
CA THR A 133 1.48 -0.47 -11.26
C THR A 133 2.12 -1.70 -10.64
N ILE A 134 1.73 -2.87 -11.14
CA ILE A 134 2.30 -4.16 -10.74
C ILE A 134 2.97 -4.83 -11.93
N ASP A 135 3.88 -5.75 -11.63
CA ASP A 135 4.53 -6.58 -12.64
C ASP A 135 3.52 -7.52 -13.33
N ALA A 136 3.50 -7.52 -14.67
CA ALA A 136 2.61 -8.36 -15.46
C ALA A 136 3.12 -9.80 -15.62
N VAL A 137 4.42 -10.06 -15.39
CA VAL A 137 5.07 -11.34 -15.72
C VAL A 137 4.37 -12.55 -15.09
N PRO A 138 4.01 -12.56 -13.79
CA PRO A 138 3.39 -13.74 -13.18
C PRO A 138 2.01 -14.10 -13.77
N PHE A 139 1.26 -13.10 -14.24
CA PHE A 139 -0.03 -13.31 -14.91
C PHE A 139 0.16 -13.76 -16.36
N ARG A 140 1.14 -13.16 -17.07
CA ARG A 140 1.51 -13.57 -18.42
C ARG A 140 1.94 -15.03 -18.47
N GLN A 141 2.82 -15.46 -17.56
CA GLN A 141 3.26 -16.86 -17.46
C GLN A 141 2.12 -17.83 -17.19
N TRP A 142 1.17 -17.45 -16.31
CA TRP A 142 -0.01 -18.27 -16.05
C TRP A 142 -0.89 -18.39 -17.29
N TYR A 143 -1.14 -17.28 -17.99
CA TYR A 143 -1.97 -17.24 -19.19
C TYR A 143 -1.36 -18.09 -20.31
N GLU A 144 -0.06 -17.89 -20.58
CA GLU A 144 0.74 -18.65 -21.54
C GLU A 144 0.68 -20.16 -21.23
N SER A 145 0.69 -20.55 -19.95
CA SER A 145 0.58 -21.97 -19.54
C SER A 145 -0.86 -22.53 -19.61
N HIS A 146 -1.86 -21.69 -19.33
CA HIS A 146 -3.27 -22.10 -19.23
C HIS A 146 -3.91 -22.29 -20.60
N TYR A 147 -3.70 -21.32 -21.49
CA TYR A 147 -4.27 -21.27 -22.84
C TYR A 147 -3.33 -21.77 -23.92
N ALA A 148 -2.03 -21.92 -23.62
CA ALA A 148 -1.00 -22.26 -24.61
C ALA A 148 -0.94 -21.25 -25.77
N THR A 149 -1.20 -19.97 -25.49
CA THR A 149 -1.15 -18.87 -26.46
C THR A 149 -0.23 -17.75 -25.97
N PRO A 150 0.53 -17.10 -26.87
CA PRO A 150 1.40 -16.00 -26.48
C PRO A 150 0.59 -14.75 -26.09
N LEU A 151 1.00 -14.06 -25.02
CA LEU A 151 0.35 -12.84 -24.54
C LEU A 151 1.34 -11.67 -24.42
N GLY A 152 0.96 -10.49 -24.94
CA GLY A 152 1.72 -9.24 -24.75
C GLY A 152 3.10 -9.22 -25.42
N ARG A 153 3.35 -10.05 -26.44
CA ARG A 153 4.58 -10.00 -27.23
C ARG A 153 4.44 -9.00 -28.37
N LYS A 154 5.49 -8.21 -28.62
CA LYS A 154 5.52 -7.26 -29.74
C LYS A 154 5.38 -8.03 -31.06
N LYS A 155 4.48 -7.58 -31.94
CA LYS A 155 4.31 -8.16 -33.28
C LYS A 155 5.67 -8.19 -34.00
N GLY A 156 6.09 -9.37 -34.44
CA GLY A 156 7.37 -9.59 -35.14
C GLY A 156 8.58 -9.88 -34.24
N ALA A 157 8.46 -9.85 -32.90
CA ALA A 157 9.54 -10.33 -32.04
C ALA A 157 9.59 -11.86 -32.09
N ALA A 158 10.76 -12.42 -32.40
CA ALA A 158 10.97 -13.87 -32.42
C ALA A 158 10.65 -14.46 -31.03
N ILE A 159 9.71 -15.41 -31.00
CA ILE A 159 9.45 -16.24 -29.83
C ILE A 159 10.64 -17.22 -29.75
N SER A 160 11.29 -17.31 -28.58
CA SER A 160 12.37 -18.30 -28.40
C SER A 160 11.84 -19.69 -28.67
N ALA A 161 12.67 -20.58 -29.23
CA ALA A 161 12.28 -21.96 -29.51
C ALA A 161 11.70 -22.66 -28.27
N GLU A 162 12.27 -22.37 -27.09
CA GLU A 162 11.78 -22.85 -25.80
C GLU A 162 10.36 -22.40 -25.47
N ASP A 163 9.99 -21.16 -25.80
CA ASP A 163 8.64 -20.66 -25.55
C ASP A 163 7.66 -21.19 -26.60
N GLN A 164 8.10 -21.33 -27.85
CA GLN A 164 7.27 -21.92 -28.91
C GLN A 164 6.90 -23.37 -28.58
N ALA A 165 7.85 -24.15 -28.07
CA ALA A 165 7.61 -25.51 -27.60
C ALA A 165 6.62 -25.59 -26.43
N LYS A 166 6.50 -24.55 -25.60
CA LYS A 166 5.50 -24.50 -24.53
C LYS A 166 4.09 -24.30 -25.06
N PHE A 167 3.94 -23.61 -26.18
CA PHE A 167 2.64 -23.37 -26.83
C PHE A 167 2.21 -24.54 -27.69
N ASP A 168 3.17 -25.25 -28.28
CA ASP A 168 2.85 -26.46 -29.03
C ASP A 168 2.34 -27.57 -28.11
N LYS A 169 1.17 -28.11 -28.46
CA LYS A 169 0.52 -29.25 -27.79
C LYS A 169 0.24 -30.40 -28.75
N SER A 170 0.79 -30.35 -29.96
CA SER A 170 0.66 -31.38 -30.99
C SER A 170 1.18 -32.76 -30.55
N THR A 171 2.19 -32.80 -29.68
CA THR A 171 2.76 -34.03 -29.11
C THR A 171 2.00 -34.55 -27.90
N ALA A 172 1.04 -33.79 -27.37
CA ALA A 172 0.22 -34.22 -26.24
C ALA A 172 -0.88 -35.19 -26.68
N SER A 173 -1.43 -35.95 -25.73
CA SER A 173 -2.56 -36.85 -25.99
C SER A 173 -3.76 -36.12 -26.58
N GLU A 174 -4.56 -36.80 -27.41
CA GLU A 174 -5.76 -36.23 -28.05
C GLU A 174 -6.71 -35.55 -27.05
N ALA A 175 -6.89 -36.17 -25.87
CA ALA A 175 -7.68 -35.59 -24.79
C ALA A 175 -7.11 -34.25 -24.28
N THR A 176 -5.79 -34.13 -24.23
CA THR A 176 -5.11 -32.89 -23.84
C THR A 176 -5.23 -31.83 -24.93
N GLN A 177 -5.06 -32.21 -26.20
CA GLN A 177 -5.25 -31.30 -27.33
C GLN A 177 -6.67 -30.72 -27.35
N LYS A 178 -7.68 -31.58 -27.21
CA LYS A 178 -9.10 -31.17 -27.11
C LYS A 178 -9.33 -30.21 -25.94
N LYS A 179 -8.74 -30.49 -24.78
CA LYS A 179 -8.83 -29.60 -23.60
C LYS A 179 -8.23 -28.22 -23.87
N TYR A 180 -7.11 -28.12 -24.58
CA TYR A 180 -6.50 -26.83 -24.91
C TYR A 180 -7.29 -26.09 -26.00
N SER A 181 -7.77 -26.78 -27.03
CA SER A 181 -8.59 -26.15 -28.07
C SER A 181 -9.90 -25.56 -27.51
N ASP A 182 -10.53 -26.24 -26.56
CA ASP A 182 -11.72 -25.73 -25.87
C ASP A 182 -11.43 -24.51 -24.98
N ARG A 183 -10.24 -24.45 -24.35
CA ARG A 183 -9.81 -23.26 -23.59
C ARG A 183 -9.49 -22.08 -24.50
N GLN A 184 -8.81 -22.32 -25.61
CA GLN A 184 -8.40 -21.28 -26.56
C GLN A 184 -9.60 -20.53 -27.13
N LYS A 185 -10.76 -21.18 -27.31
CA LYS A 185 -12.02 -20.52 -27.68
C LYS A 185 -12.47 -19.42 -26.69
N LYS A 186 -12.04 -19.50 -25.43
CA LYS A 186 -12.39 -18.55 -24.36
C LYS A 186 -11.25 -17.59 -24.00
N ALA A 187 -10.13 -17.63 -24.73
CA ALA A 187 -8.93 -16.86 -24.43
C ALA A 187 -9.00 -15.38 -24.87
N ALA A 188 -10.21 -14.80 -24.97
CA ALA A 188 -10.36 -13.41 -25.37
C ALA A 188 -10.15 -12.47 -24.17
N ILE A 189 -9.17 -11.57 -24.27
CA ILE A 189 -8.89 -10.56 -23.24
C ILE A 189 -9.32 -9.17 -23.73
N ASP A 190 -9.77 -8.32 -22.80
CA ASP A 190 -10.05 -6.91 -23.05
C ASP A 190 -8.86 -6.18 -23.71
N PRO A 191 -9.08 -5.40 -24.79
CA PRO A 191 -7.98 -4.73 -25.51
C PRO A 191 -7.12 -3.81 -24.64
N ASN A 192 -7.70 -3.12 -23.64
CA ASN A 192 -6.93 -2.23 -22.76
C ASN A 192 -6.01 -3.02 -21.82
N VAL A 193 -6.45 -4.20 -21.38
CA VAL A 193 -5.64 -5.09 -20.56
C VAL A 193 -4.51 -5.70 -21.40
N LEU A 194 -4.79 -6.06 -22.66
CA LEU A 194 -3.77 -6.55 -23.60
C LEU A 194 -2.66 -5.52 -23.87
N GLU A 195 -3.02 -4.23 -24.01
CA GLU A 195 -2.05 -3.14 -24.13
C GLU A 195 -1.13 -3.07 -22.91
N GLN A 196 -1.68 -3.21 -21.70
CA GLN A 196 -0.90 -3.22 -20.46
C GLN A 196 0.06 -4.40 -20.36
N PHE A 197 -0.36 -5.60 -20.77
CA PHE A 197 0.54 -6.75 -20.87
C PHE A 197 1.72 -6.49 -21.81
N SER A 198 1.48 -5.80 -22.93
CA SER A 198 2.54 -5.39 -23.86
C SER A 198 3.52 -4.38 -23.24
N SER A 199 3.05 -3.51 -22.33
CA SER A 199 3.90 -2.60 -21.56
C SER A 199 4.69 -3.28 -20.43
N GLY A 200 4.35 -4.53 -20.10
CA GLY A 200 4.92 -5.30 -18.99
C GLY A 200 4.43 -4.89 -17.59
N ARG A 201 3.48 -3.95 -17.49
CA ARG A 201 2.94 -3.46 -16.21
C ARG A 201 1.41 -3.39 -16.26
N LEU A 202 0.76 -3.95 -15.24
CA LEU A 202 -0.70 -3.88 -15.09
C LEU A 202 -1.07 -2.83 -14.06
N LEU A 203 -2.20 -2.15 -14.26
CA LEU A 203 -2.80 -1.29 -13.25
C LEU A 203 -3.64 -2.14 -12.29
N ALA A 204 -3.41 -1.95 -10.99
CA ALA A 204 -4.13 -2.67 -9.95
C ALA A 204 -4.55 -1.73 -8.83
N ARG A 205 -5.64 -2.08 -8.14
CA ARG A 205 -6.14 -1.37 -6.97
C ARG A 205 -5.83 -2.15 -5.70
N ILE A 206 -5.25 -1.48 -4.71
CA ILE A 206 -5.05 -2.06 -3.37
C ILE A 206 -6.40 -2.15 -2.65
N SER A 207 -6.86 -3.36 -2.31
CA SER A 207 -8.11 -3.58 -1.56
C SER A 207 -7.85 -3.73 -0.05
N SER A 208 -6.65 -4.19 0.31
CA SER A 208 -6.19 -4.37 1.68
C SER A 208 -5.79 -3.06 2.38
N ARG A 209 -5.49 -3.12 3.69
CA ARG A 209 -5.04 -1.98 4.50
C ARG A 209 -3.61 -2.23 5.02
N PRO A 210 -2.56 -1.85 4.26
CA PRO A 210 -1.17 -2.16 4.62
C PRO A 210 -0.74 -1.75 6.04
N GLY A 211 -1.22 -0.61 6.53
CA GLY A 211 -0.92 -0.13 7.88
C GLY A 211 -1.64 -0.87 9.02
N GLN A 212 -2.51 -1.85 8.74
CA GLN A 212 -3.24 -2.65 9.73
C GLN A 212 -2.95 -4.15 9.60
N SER A 213 -2.93 -4.67 8.37
CA SER A 213 -2.71 -6.10 8.07
C SER A 213 -1.28 -6.43 7.65
N GLY A 214 -0.45 -5.44 7.33
CA GLY A 214 0.92 -5.67 6.89
C GLY A 214 1.04 -6.23 5.47
N ARG A 215 -0.05 -6.21 4.69
CA ARG A 215 -0.14 -6.74 3.32
C ARG A 215 -0.66 -5.67 2.36
N ALA A 216 -0.25 -5.74 1.10
CA ALA A 216 -0.68 -4.86 0.01
C ALA A 216 -1.37 -5.66 -1.09
N ASP A 217 -2.41 -6.41 -0.70
CA ASP A 217 -3.23 -7.21 -1.60
C ASP A 217 -4.28 -6.36 -2.31
N GLY A 218 -4.70 -6.82 -3.49
CA GLY A 218 -5.55 -6.07 -4.41
C GLY A 218 -6.08 -6.89 -5.58
N TYR A 219 -6.59 -6.20 -6.59
CA TYR A 219 -7.06 -6.80 -7.84
C TYR A 219 -6.66 -5.92 -9.03
N ILE A 220 -6.50 -6.53 -10.20
CA ILE A 220 -6.19 -5.84 -11.47
C ILE A 220 -7.43 -5.07 -11.94
N LEU A 221 -7.23 -3.86 -12.44
CA LEU A 221 -8.31 -3.06 -13.00
C LEU A 221 -8.70 -3.58 -14.39
N GLU A 222 -9.98 -3.80 -14.63
CA GLU A 222 -10.53 -4.27 -15.90
C GLU A 222 -11.79 -3.49 -16.30
N GLY A 223 -12.17 -3.56 -17.59
CA GLY A 223 -13.39 -2.99 -18.15
C GLY A 223 -13.59 -1.49 -17.82
N LYS A 224 -14.84 -1.12 -17.47
CA LYS A 224 -15.22 0.28 -17.19
C LYS A 224 -14.41 0.91 -16.05
N GLU A 225 -13.99 0.12 -15.05
CA GLU A 225 -13.17 0.63 -13.95
C GLU A 225 -11.78 1.04 -14.45
N LEU A 226 -11.18 0.22 -15.31
CA LEU A 226 -9.91 0.53 -15.94
C LEU A 226 -9.99 1.80 -16.80
N GLU A 227 -10.99 1.89 -17.67
CA GLU A 227 -11.23 3.07 -18.51
C GLU A 227 -11.37 4.35 -17.68
N PHE A 228 -12.14 4.27 -16.59
CA PHE A 228 -12.32 5.39 -15.67
C PHE A 228 -10.99 5.89 -15.10
N TYR A 229 -10.16 4.99 -14.58
CA TYR A 229 -8.88 5.37 -14.00
C TYR A 229 -7.85 5.81 -15.04
N LEU A 230 -7.83 5.19 -16.23
CA LEU A 230 -7.01 5.64 -17.35
C LEU A 230 -7.36 7.08 -17.73
N ARG A 231 -8.66 7.42 -17.85
CA ARG A 231 -9.12 8.78 -18.10
C ARG A 231 -8.64 9.75 -17.00
N LYS A 232 -8.80 9.38 -15.72
CA LYS A 232 -8.35 10.23 -14.60
C LYS A 232 -6.84 10.46 -14.59
N ILE A 233 -6.05 9.43 -14.90
CA ILE A 233 -4.58 9.52 -14.99
C ILE A 233 -4.19 10.44 -16.16
N ARG A 234 -4.81 10.27 -17.34
CA ARG A 234 -4.58 11.12 -18.52
C ARG A 234 -4.90 12.59 -18.22
N THR A 235 -6.07 12.90 -17.65
CA THR A 235 -6.43 14.28 -17.25
C THR A 235 -5.45 14.88 -16.24
N LYS A 236 -4.94 14.06 -15.30
CA LYS A 236 -3.99 14.55 -14.29
C LYS A 236 -2.59 14.79 -14.85
N LYS A 237 -2.18 14.06 -15.89
CA LYS A 237 -0.90 14.25 -16.58
C LYS A 237 -0.91 15.47 -17.51
N ALA A 238 -2.07 15.83 -18.04
CA ALA A 238 -2.24 16.99 -18.91
C ALA A 238 -2.34 18.34 -18.16
N LYS A 239 -2.49 18.29 -16.83
CA LYS A 239 -2.45 19.46 -15.94
C LYS A 239 -1.05 19.59 -15.35
#